data_AF-U6M2U9-F1
#
_entry.id   AF-U6M2U9-F1
#
_cell.length_a   1.000
_cell.length_b   1.000
_cell.length_c   1.000
_cell.angle_alpha   90.00
_cell.angle_beta   90.00
_cell.angle_gamma   90.00
#
_symmetry.space_group_name_H-M   'P 1'
#
loop_
_entity.id
_entity.type
_entity.pdbx_description
1 polymer ?
#
loop_
_entity_poly.entity_id
_entity_poly.type
_entity_poly.pdbx_seq_one_letter_code
_entity_poly.pdbx_strand_id
1 'polypeptide(L)'
;MDAALGSLVACKKLSLSTNAIEKIANLANLKNLEILSLGRNAIKKIGGLEEVGSTLRELWLSYNQIEKLDGLQPCVKLQVLFMSNNKVKSFEEIEKLATLPCLVNVLFKGNPVYESCASTVHKP
;
A
#
# COMPACT_ATOMS: atom_id res chain seq x y z
N MET A 1 -13.44 -4.84 -10.59
CA MET A 1 -12.17 -4.94 -11.34
C MET A 1 -12.29 -6.10 -12.30
N ASP A 2 -12.20 -5.84 -13.59
CA ASP A 2 -12.44 -6.82 -14.66
C ASP A 2 -11.44 -7.97 -14.69
N ALA A 3 -11.92 -9.14 -15.14
CA ALA A 3 -11.10 -10.34 -15.40
C ALA A 3 -9.97 -10.09 -16.42
N ALA A 4 -10.02 -9.00 -17.18
CA ALA A 4 -9.02 -8.61 -18.17
C ALA A 4 -7.63 -8.34 -17.57
N LEU A 5 -7.54 -7.85 -16.32
CA LEU A 5 -6.28 -7.64 -15.63
C LEU A 5 -5.49 -8.95 -15.43
N GLY A 6 -6.19 -10.07 -15.34
CA GLY A 6 -5.59 -11.39 -15.24
C GLY A 6 -4.86 -11.87 -16.51
N SER A 7 -4.98 -11.18 -17.64
CA SER A 7 -4.27 -11.55 -18.88
C SER A 7 -2.88 -10.90 -19.01
N LEU A 8 -2.55 -9.94 -18.13
CA LEU A 8 -1.36 -9.10 -18.23
C LEU A 8 -0.13 -9.75 -17.57
N VAL A 9 0.20 -10.98 -17.96
CA VAL A 9 1.25 -11.81 -17.33
C VAL A 9 2.65 -11.19 -17.40
N ALA A 10 2.90 -10.34 -18.40
CA ALA A 10 4.18 -9.64 -18.59
C ALA A 10 4.21 -8.22 -17.97
N CYS A 11 3.14 -7.78 -17.31
CA CYS A 11 3.05 -6.42 -16.79
C CYS A 11 3.92 -6.24 -15.55
N LYS A 12 4.88 -5.32 -15.64
CA LYS A 12 5.77 -4.94 -14.53
C LYS A 12 5.28 -3.74 -13.74
N LYS A 13 4.50 -2.86 -14.37
CA LYS A 13 4.04 -1.60 -13.77
C LYS A 13 2.56 -1.44 -14.05
N LEU A 14 1.75 -1.41 -13.00
CA LEU A 14 0.31 -1.25 -13.09
C LEU A 14 -0.08 0.04 -12.37
N SER A 15 -0.65 0.98 -13.12
CA SER A 15 -1.19 2.22 -12.57
C SER A 15 -2.71 2.22 -12.71
N LEU A 16 -3.38 2.27 -11.57
CA LEU A 16 -4.82 2.32 -11.41
C LEU A 16 -5.21 3.49 -10.49
N SER A 17 -4.41 4.56 -10.52
CA SER A 17 -4.68 5.76 -9.73
C SER A 17 -5.91 6.51 -10.22
N THR A 18 -6.59 7.23 -9.32
CA THR A 18 -7.79 8.03 -9.62
C THR A 18 -8.95 7.18 -10.14
N ASN A 19 -9.30 6.14 -9.40
CA ASN A 19 -10.48 5.31 -9.67
C ASN A 19 -11.35 5.19 -8.40
N ALA A 20 -12.47 4.49 -8.51
CA ALA A 20 -13.37 4.18 -7.39
C ALA A 20 -13.10 2.77 -6.81
N ILE A 21 -11.84 2.38 -6.69
CA ILE A 21 -11.46 1.03 -6.25
C ILE A 21 -11.61 0.96 -4.73
N GLU A 22 -12.50 0.09 -4.24
CA GLU A 22 -12.68 -0.13 -2.80
C GLU A 22 -11.86 -1.31 -2.25
N LYS A 23 -11.55 -2.29 -3.12
CA LYS A 23 -10.85 -3.53 -2.78
C LYS A 23 -9.86 -3.89 -3.88
N ILE A 24 -8.66 -4.28 -3.48
CA ILE A 24 -7.65 -4.82 -4.37
C ILE A 24 -8.00 -6.30 -4.61
N ALA A 25 -8.32 -6.66 -5.84
CA ALA A 25 -8.67 -8.02 -6.24
C ALA A 25 -8.24 -8.27 -7.69
N ASN A 26 -8.24 -9.53 -8.12
CA ASN A 26 -7.94 -9.95 -9.50
C ASN A 26 -6.50 -9.64 -9.96
N LEU A 27 -5.53 -9.70 -9.04
CA LEU A 27 -4.09 -9.58 -9.34
C LEU A 27 -3.38 -10.94 -9.51
N ALA A 28 -4.10 -12.06 -9.42
CA ALA A 28 -3.53 -13.41 -9.32
C ALA A 28 -2.57 -13.80 -10.45
N ASN A 29 -2.76 -13.25 -11.65
CA ASN A 29 -1.93 -13.59 -12.82
C ASN A 29 -0.79 -12.58 -13.08
N LEU A 30 -0.67 -11.52 -12.29
CA LEU A 30 0.33 -10.46 -12.46
C LEU A 30 1.66 -10.81 -11.78
N LYS A 31 2.18 -12.01 -12.07
CA LYS A 31 3.35 -12.56 -11.36
C LYS A 31 4.62 -11.72 -11.50
N ASN A 32 4.73 -10.92 -12.55
CA ASN A 32 5.90 -10.07 -12.81
C ASN A 32 5.73 -8.61 -12.35
N LEU A 33 4.70 -8.32 -11.56
CA LEU A 33 4.39 -6.94 -11.15
C LEU A 33 5.40 -6.43 -10.12
N GLU A 34 6.15 -5.40 -10.49
CA GLU A 34 7.15 -4.76 -9.63
C GLU A 34 6.61 -3.46 -9.02
N ILE A 35 5.77 -2.72 -9.74
CA ILE A 35 5.25 -1.41 -9.29
C ILE A 35 3.72 -1.41 -9.39
N LEU A 36 3.05 -1.15 -8.28
CA LEU A 36 1.59 -1.02 -8.20
C LEU A 36 1.21 0.36 -7.66
N SER A 37 0.54 1.14 -8.51
CA SER A 37 0.04 2.46 -8.17
C SER A 37 -1.48 2.45 -8.08
N LEU A 38 -1.99 2.65 -6.87
CA LEU A 38 -3.40 2.65 -6.49
C LEU A 38 -3.76 3.95 -5.76
N GLY A 39 -3.07 5.05 -6.05
CA GLY A 39 -3.32 6.33 -5.41
C GLY A 39 -4.70 6.91 -5.77
N ARG A 40 -5.26 7.76 -4.90
CA ARG A 40 -6.58 8.41 -5.12
C ARG A 40 -7.68 7.39 -5.42
N ASN A 41 -7.85 6.42 -4.54
CA ASN A 41 -8.91 5.41 -4.60
C ASN A 41 -9.70 5.40 -3.27
N ALA A 42 -10.64 4.47 -3.13
CA ALA A 42 -11.47 4.31 -1.94
C ALA A 42 -11.09 3.05 -1.13
N ILE A 43 -9.82 2.62 -1.20
CA ILE A 43 -9.35 1.38 -0.58
C ILE A 43 -9.36 1.54 0.94
N LYS A 44 -10.05 0.64 1.64
CA LYS A 44 -10.16 0.64 3.11
C LYS A 44 -9.24 -0.36 3.79
N LYS A 45 -8.89 -1.44 3.08
CA LYS A 45 -8.04 -2.53 3.59
C LYS A 45 -7.13 -3.02 2.48
N ILE A 46 -5.88 -3.32 2.84
CA ILE A 46 -4.92 -3.95 1.95
C ILE A 46 -5.24 -5.45 1.96
N GLY A 47 -5.44 -6.04 0.79
CA GLY A 47 -5.81 -7.45 0.65
C GLY A 47 -5.63 -7.90 -0.79
N GLY A 48 -5.61 -9.21 -1.05
CA GLY A 48 -5.44 -9.72 -2.41
C GLY A 48 -4.04 -9.45 -3.02
N LEU A 49 -3.05 -9.15 -2.18
CA LEU A 49 -1.64 -9.00 -2.58
C LEU A 49 -0.83 -10.30 -2.45
N GLU A 50 -1.43 -11.40 -1.99
CA GLU A 50 -0.73 -12.66 -1.73
C GLU A 50 0.02 -13.17 -2.96
N GLU A 51 -0.62 -13.10 -4.13
CA GLU A 51 -0.08 -13.59 -5.40
C GLU A 51 1.03 -12.70 -5.99
N VAL A 52 1.00 -11.38 -5.70
CA VAL A 52 1.93 -10.39 -6.27
C VAL A 52 2.97 -9.87 -5.27
N GLY A 53 2.80 -10.16 -3.97
CA GLY A 53 3.66 -9.64 -2.91
C GLY A 53 5.12 -10.10 -3.05
N SER A 54 5.34 -11.30 -3.59
CA SER A 54 6.68 -11.85 -3.79
C SER A 54 7.51 -11.12 -4.87
N THR A 55 6.87 -10.30 -5.71
CA THR A 55 7.50 -9.57 -6.82
C THR A 55 7.38 -8.06 -6.72
N LEU A 56 6.41 -7.54 -5.96
CA LEU A 56 6.25 -6.12 -5.71
C LEU A 56 7.46 -5.49 -5.01
N ARG A 57 7.94 -4.38 -5.60
CA ARG A 57 9.02 -3.53 -5.09
C ARG A 57 8.50 -2.16 -4.65
N GLU A 58 7.51 -1.63 -5.36
CA GLU A 58 6.92 -0.33 -5.05
C GLU A 58 5.39 -0.42 -4.97
N LEU A 59 4.83 0.12 -3.89
CA LEU A 59 3.39 0.15 -3.66
C LEU A 59 2.96 1.57 -3.29
N TRP A 60 2.12 2.16 -4.13
CA TRP A 60 1.60 3.52 -3.92
C TRP A 60 0.11 3.45 -3.62
N LEU A 61 -0.26 3.82 -2.41
CA LEU A 61 -1.62 3.78 -1.86
C LEU A 61 -2.01 5.14 -1.28
N SER A 62 -1.38 6.22 -1.73
CA SER A 62 -1.65 7.57 -1.23
C SER A 62 -3.07 8.04 -1.58
N TYR A 63 -3.70 8.86 -0.74
CA TYR A 63 -5.09 9.30 -0.90
C TYR A 63 -6.07 8.12 -0.98
N ASN A 64 -6.04 7.25 0.02
CA ASN A 64 -7.02 6.18 0.23
C ASN A 64 -7.64 6.31 1.62
N GLN A 65 -8.37 5.29 2.06
CA GLN A 65 -9.03 5.26 3.38
C GLN A 65 -8.52 4.09 4.22
N ILE A 66 -7.24 3.74 4.08
CA ILE A 66 -6.65 2.59 4.74
C ILE A 66 -6.44 2.92 6.21
N GLU A 67 -7.00 2.08 7.09
CA GLU A 67 -6.87 2.22 8.55
C GLU A 67 -5.87 1.23 9.15
N LYS A 68 -5.74 0.05 8.53
CA LYS A 68 -4.90 -1.06 8.99
C LYS A 68 -3.97 -1.54 7.89
N LEU A 69 -2.77 -1.95 8.28
CA LEU A 69 -1.70 -2.41 7.39
C LEU A 69 -1.60 -3.94 7.32
N ASP A 70 -2.64 -4.63 7.79
CA ASP A 70 -2.85 -6.06 7.58
C ASP A 70 -2.93 -6.36 6.08
N GLY A 71 -2.19 -7.36 5.60
CA GLY A 71 -2.16 -7.79 4.20
C GLY A 71 -0.88 -7.41 3.44
N LEU A 72 0.06 -6.70 4.06
CA LEU A 72 1.38 -6.40 3.48
C LEU A 72 2.43 -7.48 3.75
N GLN A 73 2.19 -8.42 4.66
CA GLN A 73 3.14 -9.48 5.03
C GLN A 73 3.70 -10.29 3.83
N PRO A 74 2.92 -10.60 2.76
CA PRO A 74 3.45 -11.28 1.58
C PRO A 74 4.47 -10.45 0.78
N CYS A 75 4.54 -9.14 1.00
CA CYS A 75 5.33 -8.19 0.21
C CYS A 75 6.82 -8.16 0.61
N VAL A 76 7.47 -9.31 0.62
CA VAL A 76 8.84 -9.48 1.15
C VAL A 76 9.92 -8.70 0.40
N LYS A 77 9.68 -8.34 -0.87
CA LYS A 77 10.61 -7.54 -1.69
C LYS A 77 10.25 -6.06 -1.77
N LEU A 78 9.23 -5.62 -1.02
CA LEU A 78 8.78 -4.24 -1.05
C LEU A 78 9.86 -3.32 -0.49
N GLN A 79 10.26 -2.33 -1.29
CA GLN A 79 11.27 -1.34 -0.94
C GLN A 79 10.65 0.04 -0.70
N VAL A 80 9.61 0.39 -1.44
CA VAL A 80 8.96 1.70 -1.39
C VAL A 80 7.47 1.55 -1.10
N LEU A 81 6.99 2.22 -0.05
CA LEU A 81 5.59 2.25 0.34
C LEU A 81 5.13 3.70 0.56
N PHE A 82 4.27 4.18 -0.34
CA PHE A 82 3.68 5.52 -0.24
C PHE A 82 2.23 5.44 0.19
N MET A 83 1.93 5.83 1.43
CA MET A 83 0.59 5.79 2.01
C MET A 83 0.16 7.15 2.57
N SER A 84 0.55 8.25 1.92
CA SER A 84 0.15 9.59 2.36
C SER A 84 -1.36 9.77 2.34
N ASN A 85 -1.91 10.61 3.22
CA ASN A 85 -3.35 10.91 3.27
C ASN A 85 -4.20 9.62 3.34
N ASN A 86 -3.93 8.79 4.34
CA ASN A 86 -4.73 7.64 4.72
C ASN A 86 -5.24 7.81 6.16
N LYS A 87 -5.88 6.78 6.72
CA LYS A 87 -6.52 6.82 8.03
C LYS A 87 -5.79 5.98 9.08
N VAL A 88 -4.49 5.74 8.92
CA VAL A 88 -3.70 4.97 9.89
C VAL A 88 -3.54 5.78 11.18
N LYS A 89 -4.08 5.25 12.29
CA LYS A 89 -4.12 5.96 13.59
C LYS A 89 -3.15 5.41 14.63
N SER A 90 -2.81 4.12 14.57
CA SER A 90 -2.04 3.45 15.62
C SER A 90 -0.59 3.19 15.17
N PHE A 91 0.35 3.32 16.11
CA PHE A 91 1.74 2.91 15.93
C PHE A 91 1.90 1.40 15.78
N GLU A 92 0.99 0.61 16.36
CA GLU A 92 0.97 -0.84 16.21
C GLU A 92 0.87 -1.27 14.74
N GLU A 93 0.18 -0.47 13.90
CA GLU A 93 0.11 -0.74 12.47
C GLU A 93 1.45 -0.48 11.78
N ILE A 94 2.21 0.52 12.24
CA ILE A 94 3.55 0.82 11.72
C ILE A 94 4.53 -0.29 12.12
N GLU A 95 4.43 -0.83 13.34
CA GLU A 95 5.27 -1.94 13.78
C GLU A 95 5.11 -3.19 12.90
N LYS A 96 3.91 -3.41 12.33
CA LYS A 96 3.71 -4.49 11.35
C LYS A 96 4.59 -4.31 10.11
N LEU A 97 4.94 -3.08 9.72
CA LEU A 97 5.86 -2.85 8.62
C LEU A 97 7.30 -3.24 8.94
N ALA A 98 7.69 -3.26 10.22
CA ALA A 98 9.02 -3.72 10.62
C ALA A 98 9.25 -5.21 10.28
N THR A 99 8.18 -5.96 10.00
CA THR A 99 8.26 -7.35 9.53
C THR A 99 8.74 -7.47 8.08
N LEU A 100 8.75 -6.36 7.31
CA LEU A 100 9.18 -6.35 5.92
C LEU A 100 10.69 -6.09 5.80
N PRO A 101 11.49 -7.08 5.34
CA PRO A 101 12.94 -7.01 5.44
C PRO A 101 13.60 -6.04 4.45
N CYS A 102 12.92 -5.73 3.34
CA CYS A 102 13.49 -4.92 2.26
C CYS A 102 12.96 -3.48 2.23
N LEU A 103 12.14 -3.08 3.19
CA LEU A 103 11.48 -1.78 3.16
C LEU A 103 12.46 -0.66 3.49
N VAL A 104 12.70 0.26 2.55
CA VAL A 104 13.66 1.36 2.69
C VAL A 104 12.95 2.70 2.81
N ASN A 105 11.96 2.93 1.96
CA ASN A 105 11.29 4.22 1.86
C ASN A 105 9.81 4.09 2.21
N VAL A 106 9.39 4.77 3.29
CA VAL A 106 7.99 4.84 3.70
C VAL A 106 7.53 6.29 3.80
N LEU A 107 6.32 6.58 3.34
CA LEU A 107 5.76 7.93 3.43
C LEU A 107 4.32 7.90 3.98
N PHE A 108 4.19 8.43 5.19
CA PHE A 108 2.96 8.43 5.99
C PHE A 108 2.32 9.81 6.18
N LYS A 109 2.86 10.85 5.55
CA LYS A 109 2.38 12.24 5.68
C LYS A 109 0.86 12.33 5.49
N GLY A 110 0.16 13.00 6.41
CA GLY A 110 -1.30 13.12 6.38
C GLY A 110 -2.06 11.88 6.87
N ASN A 111 -1.41 10.98 7.60
CA ASN A 111 -2.11 9.99 8.42
C ASN A 111 -2.22 10.51 9.87
N PRO A 112 -3.31 10.20 10.59
CA PRO A 112 -3.45 10.59 12.00
C PRO A 112 -2.27 10.18 12.89
N VAL A 113 -1.64 9.03 12.63
CA VAL A 113 -0.44 8.57 13.36
C VAL A 113 0.75 9.54 13.20
N TYR A 114 0.87 10.19 12.04
CA TYR A 114 1.91 11.17 11.76
C TYR A 114 1.61 12.53 12.42
N GLU A 115 0.35 12.94 12.44
CA GLU A 115 -0.09 14.21 13.06
C GLU A 115 -0.03 14.18 14.59
N SER A 116 -0.32 13.02 15.19
CA SER A 116 -0.19 12.81 16.64
C SER A 116 1.26 13.01 17.13
N CYS A 117 2.26 12.60 16.33
CA CYS A 117 3.67 12.85 16.65
C CYS A 117 4.13 14.28 16.34
N ALA A 118 3.53 14.94 15.35
CA ALA A 118 3.86 16.33 15.03
C ALA A 118 3.34 17.33 16.07
N SER A 119 2.31 16.95 16.85
CA SER A 119 1.68 17.83 17.83
C SER A 119 2.32 17.81 19.23
N THR A 120 3.29 16.92 19.51
CA THR A 120 4.02 16.87 20.79
C THR A 120 5.35 17.64 20.80
N VAL A 121 5.77 18.26 19.69
CA VAL A 121 7.04 19.03 19.60
C VAL A 121 6.87 20.54 19.83
N HIS A 122 5.65 21.04 20.08
CA HIS A 122 5.46 22.43 20.46
C HIS A 122 4.59 22.57 21.73
N LYS A 123 5.27 22.63 22.87
CA LYS A 123 4.88 23.55 23.95
C LYS A 123 6.14 24.14 24.58
N PRO A 124 6.31 25.48 24.58
CA PRO A 124 7.34 26.15 25.37
C PRO A 124 7.08 26.00 26.87
#